data_AF-A0AAV9T4X0-F1
#
_entry.id   AF-A0AAV9T4X0-F1
#
_cell.length_a   1.000
_cell.length_b   1.000
_cell.length_c   1.000
_cell.angle_alpha   90.00
_cell.angle_beta   90.00
_cell.angle_gamma   90.00
#
_symmetry.space_group_name_H-M   'P 1'
#
loop_
_entity.id
_entity.type
_entity.pdbx_description
1 polymer ?
#
loop_
_entity_poly.entity_id
_entity_poly.type
_entity_poly.pdbx_seq_one_letter_code
_entity_poly.pdbx_strand_id
1 'polypeptide(L)'
;MSQWFMWLAFDVIADLSFGEELGTIEIGKTLLDWSALHELEADRHDLGEGNYWMHMLANSGFQIALGYVVRRRWKAFQDLVRYCLVNEKSKRMRNKYLANARQAASQRLQRGADVDRFDFFSHLLREKAPEANIEFFASQGSTLVAAGTETTSTFMSALTYHLLQQPDCLKHLQDDH
;
A
#
# COMPACT_ATOMS: atom_id res chain seq x y z
N MET A 1 5.92 11.65 -12.35
CA MET A 1 6.99 11.03 -11.54
C MET A 1 6.51 10.56 -10.17
N SER A 2 5.82 11.37 -9.36
CA SER A 2 5.39 10.95 -8.00
C SER A 2 4.57 9.64 -7.96
N GLN A 3 3.64 9.41 -8.90
CA GLN A 3 2.86 8.16 -8.94
C GLN A 3 3.72 6.90 -9.19
N TRP A 4 4.80 7.01 -9.96
CA TRP A 4 5.72 5.90 -10.22
C TRP A 4 6.46 5.48 -8.96
N PHE A 5 6.95 6.44 -8.17
CA PHE A 5 7.56 6.15 -6.88
C PHE A 5 6.57 5.55 -5.90
N MET A 6 5.29 5.92 -6.00
CA MET A 6 4.23 5.33 -5.19
C MET A 6 4.00 3.85 -5.54
N TRP A 7 3.87 3.51 -6.82
CA TRP A 7 3.70 2.12 -7.26
C TRP A 7 4.92 1.26 -6.93
N LEU A 8 6.12 1.78 -7.19
CA LEU A 8 7.36 1.10 -6.85
C LEU A 8 7.48 0.84 -5.35
N ALA A 9 7.24 1.87 -4.53
CA ALA A 9 7.27 1.72 -3.08
C ALA A 9 6.22 0.72 -2.58
N PHE A 10 5.02 0.73 -3.19
CA PHE A 10 3.97 -0.21 -2.84
C PHE A 10 4.38 -1.65 -3.12
N ASP A 11 4.86 -1.97 -4.33
CA ASP A 11 5.27 -3.33 -4.69
C ASP A 11 6.42 -3.82 -3.81
N VAL A 12 7.45 -2.99 -3.57
CA VAL A 12 8.59 -3.36 -2.72
C VAL A 12 8.16 -3.61 -1.27
N ILE A 13 7.33 -2.74 -0.69
CA ILE A 13 6.92 -2.89 0.72
C ILE A 13 5.89 -4.02 0.87
N ALA A 14 5.01 -4.22 -0.11
CA ALA A 14 4.08 -5.35 -0.13
C ALA A 14 4.83 -6.68 -0.21
N ASP A 15 5.85 -6.77 -1.05
CA ASP A 15 6.73 -7.92 -1.14
C ASP A 15 7.51 -8.14 0.17
N LEU A 16 8.06 -7.11 0.80
CA LEU A 16 8.70 -7.24 2.12
C LEU A 16 7.72 -7.60 3.27
N SER A 17 6.42 -7.33 3.09
CA SER A 17 5.38 -7.58 4.10
C SER A 17 4.68 -8.93 3.92
N PHE A 18 4.47 -9.37 2.68
CA PHE A 18 3.69 -10.57 2.35
C PHE A 18 4.47 -11.56 1.48
N GLY A 19 5.72 -11.28 1.13
CA GLY A 19 6.60 -12.10 0.30
C GLY A 19 6.12 -12.26 -1.14
N GLU A 20 5.27 -11.34 -1.62
CA GLU A 20 4.70 -11.37 -2.97
C GLU A 20 4.54 -9.96 -3.53
N GLU A 21 4.98 -9.79 -4.77
CA GLU A 21 4.80 -8.56 -5.54
C GLU A 21 3.34 -8.51 -6.04
N LEU A 22 2.63 -7.43 -5.74
CA LEU A 22 1.21 -7.26 -6.10
C LEU A 22 1.01 -6.74 -7.55
N GLY A 23 2.09 -6.67 -8.34
CA GLY A 23 2.07 -6.39 -9.77
C GLY A 23 1.64 -4.97 -10.16
N THR A 24 1.76 -3.98 -9.28
CA THR A 24 1.28 -2.63 -9.59
C THR A 24 2.13 -1.90 -10.62
N ILE A 25 3.44 -2.21 -10.70
CA ILE A 25 4.34 -1.70 -11.74
C ILE A 25 3.98 -2.23 -13.13
N GLU A 26 3.56 -3.50 -13.25
CA GLU A 26 3.17 -4.08 -14.54
C GLU A 26 1.90 -3.40 -15.09
N ILE A 27 0.95 -3.07 -14.22
CA ILE A 27 -0.24 -2.29 -14.58
C ILE A 27 0.12 -0.85 -14.96
N GLY A 28 1.11 -0.25 -14.28
CA GLY A 28 1.65 1.06 -14.63
C GLY A 28 2.29 1.12 -16.02
N LYS A 29 2.88 0.01 -16.50
CA LYS A 29 3.36 -0.13 -17.88
C LYS A 29 2.22 -0.15 -18.89
N THR A 30 1.08 -0.78 -18.56
CA THR A 30 -0.12 -0.78 -19.42
C THR A 30 -0.74 0.61 -19.55
N LEU A 31 -0.70 1.42 -18.48
CA LEU A 31 -1.20 2.81 -18.47
C LEU A 31 -0.31 3.81 -19.22
N LEU A 32 0.93 3.43 -19.58
CA LEU A 32 1.83 4.26 -20.41
C LEU A 32 1.47 4.23 -21.90
N ASP A 33 0.61 3.30 -22.35
CA ASP A 33 0.00 3.38 -23.66
C ASP A 33 -1.12 4.45 -23.62
N TRP A 34 -0.73 5.69 -23.89
CA TRP A 34 -1.62 6.86 -23.84
C TRP A 34 -2.84 6.74 -24.78
N SER A 35 -2.81 5.84 -25.77
CA SER A 35 -3.93 5.59 -26.68
C SER A 35 -5.07 4.80 -26.03
N ALA A 36 -4.77 3.99 -25.00
CA ALA A 36 -5.75 3.20 -24.26
C ALA A 36 -6.46 3.98 -23.13
N LEU A 37 -5.93 5.15 -22.74
CA LEU A 37 -6.47 5.96 -21.63
C LEU A 37 -7.87 6.51 -21.88
N HIS A 38 -8.24 6.76 -23.14
CA HIS A 38 -9.56 7.32 -23.47
C HIS A 38 -10.68 6.27 -23.49
N GLU A 39 -10.34 5.00 -23.70
CA GLU A 39 -11.30 3.88 -23.65
C GLU A 39 -11.42 3.29 -22.23
N LEU A 40 -10.31 3.25 -21.47
CA LEU A 40 -10.28 2.70 -20.11
C LEU A 40 -10.86 3.62 -19.03
N GLU A 41 -11.08 4.90 -19.31
CA GLU A 41 -11.64 5.82 -18.32
C GLU A 41 -13.11 5.49 -17.96
N ALA A 42 -13.82 4.83 -18.88
CA ALA A 42 -15.15 4.27 -18.68
C ALA A 42 -15.14 2.92 -17.93
N ASP A 43 -14.00 2.22 -17.90
CA ASP A 43 -13.86 0.85 -17.38
C ASP A 43 -12.79 0.75 -16.27
N ARG A 44 -12.80 1.74 -15.36
CA ARG A 44 -11.98 1.76 -14.12
C ARG A 44 -12.28 0.60 -13.14
N HIS A 45 -13.03 -0.41 -13.56
CA HIS A 45 -13.47 -1.51 -12.71
C HIS A 45 -12.52 -2.72 -12.68
N ASP A 46 -11.62 -2.85 -13.66
CA ASP A 46 -10.77 -4.05 -13.85
C ASP A 46 -9.24 -3.82 -13.78
N LEU A 47 -8.80 -2.70 -13.19
CA LEU A 47 -7.39 -2.54 -12.83
C LEU A 47 -7.09 -3.50 -11.66
N GLY A 48 -6.21 -4.48 -11.88
CA GLY A 48 -5.95 -5.64 -11.00
C GLY A 48 -5.82 -5.34 -9.49
N GLU A 49 -5.93 -6.40 -8.67
CA GLU A 49 -6.12 -6.30 -7.21
C GLU A 49 -5.15 -5.35 -6.49
N GLY A 50 -3.89 -5.27 -6.93
CA GLY A 50 -2.88 -4.36 -6.39
C GLY A 50 -3.16 -2.88 -6.66
N ASN A 51 -3.61 -2.52 -7.86
CA ASN A 51 -3.91 -1.12 -8.23
C ASN A 51 -5.11 -0.61 -7.42
N TYR A 52 -6.14 -1.45 -7.24
CA TYR A 52 -7.28 -1.13 -6.41
C TYR A 52 -6.91 -0.96 -4.92
N TRP A 53 -6.07 -1.84 -4.37
CA TRP A 53 -5.58 -1.72 -2.99
C TRP A 53 -4.79 -0.42 -2.80
N MET A 54 -3.93 -0.09 -3.76
CA MET A 54 -3.15 1.13 -3.76
C MET A 54 -4.02 2.40 -3.81
N HIS A 55 -5.02 2.46 -4.70
CA HIS A 55 -5.97 3.57 -4.73
C HIS A 55 -6.77 3.71 -3.44
N MET A 56 -7.05 2.59 -2.77
CA MET A 56 -7.73 2.63 -1.48
C MET A 56 -6.82 3.17 -0.38
N LEU A 57 -5.53 2.83 -0.38
CA LEU A 57 -4.55 3.41 0.54
C LEU A 57 -4.45 4.92 0.35
N ALA A 58 -4.17 5.37 -0.87
CA ALA A 58 -3.99 6.78 -1.20
C ALA A 58 -5.20 7.65 -0.82
N ASN A 59 -6.42 7.12 -0.95
CA ASN A 59 -7.66 7.85 -0.65
C ASN A 59 -8.17 7.66 0.80
N SER A 60 -7.51 6.85 1.63
CA SER A 60 -7.95 6.55 3.00
C SER A 60 -7.44 7.53 4.06
N GLY A 61 -6.39 8.30 3.77
CA GLY A 61 -5.73 9.19 4.74
C GLY A 61 -6.68 10.20 5.41
N PHE A 62 -7.59 10.80 4.64
CA PHE A 62 -8.60 11.72 5.18
C PHE A 62 -9.53 11.03 6.19
N GLN A 63 -9.93 9.78 5.94
CA GLN A 63 -10.82 9.03 6.83
C GLN A 63 -10.14 8.68 8.14
N ILE A 64 -8.84 8.35 8.11
CA ILE A 64 -8.02 8.09 9.29
C ILE A 64 -7.89 9.36 10.14
N ALA A 65 -7.53 10.48 9.51
CA ALA A 65 -7.41 11.78 10.20
C ALA A 65 -8.75 12.22 10.82
N LEU A 66 -9.84 12.08 10.07
CA LEU A 66 -11.18 12.40 10.55
C LEU A 66 -11.59 11.49 11.72
N GLY A 67 -11.33 10.19 11.62
CA GLY A 67 -11.57 9.25 12.72
C GLY A 67 -10.80 9.61 13.98
N TYR A 68 -9.54 10.05 13.85
CA TYR A 68 -8.72 10.49 14.97
C TYR A 68 -9.29 11.72 15.68
N VAL A 69 -9.77 12.71 14.91
CA VAL A 69 -10.40 13.93 15.45
C VAL A 69 -11.74 13.61 16.12
N VAL A 70 -12.56 12.77 15.50
CA VAL A 70 -13.89 12.40 15.98
C VAL A 70 -13.81 11.55 17.25
N ARG A 71 -12.80 10.67 17.39
CA ARG A 71 -12.58 9.85 18.60
C ARG A 71 -12.44 10.66 19.88
N ARG A 72 -11.93 11.90 19.79
CA ARG A 72 -11.72 12.80 20.95
C ARG A 72 -12.99 13.57 21.35
N ARG A 73 -14.11 13.35 20.66
CA ARG A 73 -15.39 14.04 20.90
C ARG A 73 -16.38 13.13 21.64
N TRP A 74 -17.37 13.74 22.27
CA TRP A 74 -18.56 13.14 22.88
C TRP A 74 -19.27 12.10 21.98
N LYS A 75 -19.79 11.03 22.61
CA LYS A 75 -20.27 9.80 21.94
C LYS A 75 -21.41 10.06 20.95
N ALA A 76 -22.36 10.93 21.29
CA ALA A 76 -23.45 11.31 20.39
C ALA A 76 -22.96 11.98 19.09
N PHE A 77 -21.91 12.81 19.18
CA PHE A 77 -21.28 13.38 17.99
C PHE A 77 -20.56 12.31 17.17
N GLN A 78 -19.92 11.33 17.80
CA GLN A 78 -19.32 10.19 17.09
C GLN A 78 -20.37 9.39 16.32
N ASP A 79 -21.52 9.11 16.96
CA ASP A 79 -22.60 8.34 16.35
C ASP A 79 -23.28 9.12 15.21
N LEU A 80 -23.48 10.43 15.38
CA LEU A 80 -23.97 11.31 14.32
C LEU A 80 -23.02 11.34 13.11
N VAL A 81 -21.73 11.55 13.35
CA VAL A 81 -20.71 11.59 12.29
C VAL A 81 -20.62 10.24 11.59
N ARG A 82 -20.67 9.12 12.32
CA ARG A 82 -20.75 7.77 11.73
C ARG A 82 -22.00 7.63 10.89
N TYR A 83 -23.17 8.03 11.38
CA TYR A 83 -24.41 7.93 10.63
C TYR A 83 -24.35 8.72 9.30
N CYS A 84 -23.82 9.94 9.33
CA CYS A 84 -23.70 10.79 8.14
C CYS A 84 -22.62 10.34 7.14
N LEU A 85 -21.52 9.75 7.62
CA LEU A 85 -20.37 9.37 6.78
C LEU A 85 -20.32 7.90 6.37
N VAL A 86 -21.14 7.05 7.01
CA VAL A 86 -21.25 5.64 6.64
C VAL A 86 -22.03 5.54 5.33
N ASN A 87 -21.30 5.64 4.23
CA ASN A 87 -21.76 5.35 2.88
C ASN A 87 -21.54 3.87 2.57
N GLU A 88 -22.50 3.21 1.91
CA GLU A 88 -22.36 1.83 1.40
C GLU A 88 -21.09 1.65 0.55
N LYS A 89 -20.68 2.68 -0.18
CA LYS A 89 -19.41 2.68 -0.91
C LYS A 89 -18.21 2.52 0.01
N SER A 90 -18.15 3.24 1.13
CA SER A 90 -17.04 3.16 2.10
C SER A 90 -16.99 1.79 2.78
N LYS A 91 -18.15 1.20 3.10
CA LYS A 91 -18.20 -0.17 3.64
C LYS A 91 -17.64 -1.19 2.65
N ARG A 92 -18.04 -1.12 1.37
CA ARG A 92 -17.56 -2.02 0.32
C ARG A 92 -16.06 -1.91 0.12
N MET A 93 -15.54 -0.69 0.02
CA MET A 93 -14.09 -0.44 -0.05
C MET A 93 -13.36 -1.10 1.12
N ARG A 94 -13.77 -0.80 2.36
CA ARG A 94 -13.14 -1.37 3.57
C ARG A 94 -13.19 -2.89 3.62
N ASN A 95 -14.31 -3.49 3.22
CA ASN A 95 -14.42 -4.95 3.18
C ASN A 95 -13.46 -5.56 2.17
N LYS A 96 -13.33 -4.94 0.98
CA LYS A 96 -12.37 -5.38 -0.03
C LYS A 96 -10.92 -5.17 0.41
N TYR A 97 -10.62 -4.09 1.15
CA TYR A 97 -9.32 -3.88 1.80
C TYR A 97 -8.92 -5.06 2.67
N LEU A 98 -9.83 -5.40 3.59
CA LEU A 98 -9.60 -6.45 4.57
C LEU A 98 -9.56 -7.83 3.91
N ALA A 99 -10.31 -8.04 2.82
CA ALA A 99 -10.24 -9.27 2.05
C ALA A 99 -8.87 -9.45 1.39
N ASN A 100 -8.38 -8.44 0.67
CA ASN A 100 -7.07 -8.48 0.02
C ASN A 100 -5.94 -8.70 1.04
N ALA A 101 -5.96 -7.96 2.16
CA ALA A 101 -4.98 -8.11 3.21
C ALA A 101 -4.98 -9.51 3.84
N ARG A 102 -6.17 -10.09 4.07
CA ARG A 102 -6.30 -11.47 4.58
C ARG A 102 -5.85 -12.51 3.57
N GLN A 103 -6.13 -12.30 2.28
CA GLN A 103 -5.70 -13.20 1.22
C GLN A 103 -4.17 -13.24 1.13
N ALA A 104 -3.52 -12.07 1.07
CA ALA A 104 -2.06 -11.96 1.06
C ALA A 104 -1.43 -12.57 2.33
N ALA A 105 -2.01 -12.30 3.50
CA ALA A 105 -1.57 -12.89 4.76
C ALA A 105 -1.71 -14.42 4.79
N SER A 106 -2.83 -14.95 4.26
CA SER A 106 -3.08 -16.39 4.17
C SER A 106 -2.08 -17.07 3.24
N GLN A 107 -1.84 -16.51 2.05
CA GLN A 107 -0.82 -17.01 1.12
C GLN A 107 0.56 -17.01 1.76
N ARG A 108 0.91 -15.92 2.46
CA ARG A 108 2.18 -15.82 3.17
C ARG A 108 2.34 -16.89 4.27
N LEU A 109 1.30 -17.12 5.06
CA LEU A 109 1.30 -18.14 6.11
C LEU A 109 1.41 -19.55 5.54
N GLN A 110 0.77 -19.82 4.40
CA GLN A 110 0.85 -21.11 3.69
C GLN A 110 2.26 -21.40 3.16
N ARG A 111 3.01 -20.37 2.73
CA ARG A 111 4.42 -20.52 2.33
C ARG A 111 5.34 -20.91 3.51
N GLY A 112 4.93 -20.65 4.75
CA GLY A 112 5.65 -21.08 5.94
C GLY A 112 6.95 -20.32 6.22
N ALA A 113 7.76 -20.83 7.15
CA ALA A 113 8.98 -20.16 7.62
C ALA A 113 10.23 -20.41 6.76
N ASP A 114 10.16 -21.38 5.85
CA ASP A 114 11.28 -21.81 5.01
C ASP A 114 11.12 -21.20 3.62
N VAL A 115 11.54 -19.94 3.51
CA VAL A 115 11.49 -19.13 2.29
C VAL A 115 12.91 -18.74 1.92
N ASP A 116 13.24 -18.81 0.63
CA ASP A 116 14.57 -18.43 0.12
C ASP A 116 14.90 -16.96 0.39
N ARG A 117 13.87 -16.10 0.39
CA ARG A 117 13.99 -14.67 0.62
C ARG A 117 13.38 -14.28 1.97
N PHE A 118 14.21 -13.59 2.76
CA PHE A 118 13.82 -13.14 4.09
C PHE A 118 12.94 -11.89 4.02
N ASP A 119 11.78 -11.93 4.69
CA ASP A 119 10.83 -10.82 4.81
C ASP A 119 10.57 -10.42 6.27
N PHE A 120 9.76 -9.38 6.51
CA PHE A 120 9.54 -8.85 7.87
C PHE A 120 8.98 -9.87 8.87
N PHE A 121 8.24 -10.88 8.41
CA PHE A 121 7.58 -11.86 9.27
C PHE A 121 8.27 -13.23 9.30
N SER A 122 9.35 -13.41 8.53
CA SER A 122 10.08 -14.67 8.43
C SER A 122 10.61 -15.15 9.78
N HIS A 123 11.09 -14.25 10.64
CA HIS A 123 11.52 -14.58 12.01
C HIS A 123 10.35 -15.07 12.87
N LEU A 124 9.21 -14.37 12.83
CA LEU A 124 8.02 -14.69 13.63
C LEU A 124 7.46 -16.08 13.30
N LEU A 125 7.46 -16.47 12.02
CA LEU A 125 7.04 -17.80 11.60
C LEU A 125 8.05 -18.88 12.02
N ARG A 126 9.36 -18.60 11.94
CA ARG A 126 10.41 -19.53 12.33
C ARG A 126 10.37 -19.83 13.83
N GLU A 127 10.09 -18.82 14.64
CA GLU A 127 9.97 -18.94 16.10
C GLU A 127 8.62 -19.51 16.55
N LYS A 128 7.68 -19.77 15.62
CA LYS A 128 6.32 -20.24 15.91
C LYS A 128 5.62 -19.36 16.95
N ALA A 129 5.75 -18.04 16.79
CA ALA A 129 5.16 -17.08 17.72
C ALA A 129 3.63 -17.31 17.84
N PRO A 130 3.06 -17.34 19.06
CA PRO A 130 1.64 -17.68 19.26
C PRO A 130 0.69 -16.66 18.64
N GLU A 131 1.12 -15.42 18.48
CA GLU A 131 0.41 -14.34 17.78
C GLU A 131 0.44 -14.45 16.24
N ALA A 132 1.21 -15.38 15.67
CA ALA A 132 1.40 -15.50 14.22
C ALA A 132 0.20 -16.14 13.52
N ASN A 133 -0.89 -15.39 13.38
CA ASN A 133 -2.12 -15.78 12.68
C ASN A 133 -2.48 -14.82 11.53
N ILE A 134 -3.46 -15.21 10.72
CA ILE A 134 -3.87 -14.47 9.53
C ILE A 134 -4.27 -13.03 9.89
N GLU A 135 -5.04 -12.83 10.95
CA GLU A 135 -5.49 -11.50 11.40
C GLU A 135 -4.31 -10.59 11.79
N PHE A 136 -3.33 -11.13 12.50
CA PHE A 136 -2.12 -10.40 12.87
C PHE A 136 -1.34 -9.96 11.62
N PHE A 137 -1.08 -10.90 10.71
CA PHE A 137 -0.33 -10.63 9.47
C PHE A 137 -1.07 -9.64 8.58
N ALA A 138 -2.38 -9.82 8.40
CA ALA A 138 -3.21 -8.90 7.62
C ALA A 138 -3.19 -7.49 8.20
N SER A 139 -3.26 -7.34 9.53
CA SER A 139 -3.24 -6.05 10.20
C SER A 139 -1.86 -5.37 10.16
N GLN A 140 -0.80 -6.08 10.54
CA GLN A 140 0.55 -5.53 10.61
C GLN A 140 1.12 -5.29 9.22
N GLY A 141 0.97 -6.24 8.31
CA GLY A 141 1.40 -6.10 6.91
C GLY A 141 0.68 -4.94 6.22
N SER A 142 -0.64 -4.79 6.42
CA SER A 142 -1.38 -3.63 5.90
C SER A 142 -0.86 -2.29 6.43
N THR A 143 -0.46 -2.24 7.70
CA THR A 143 0.07 -1.02 8.32
C THR A 143 1.47 -0.70 7.78
N LEU A 144 2.32 -1.71 7.62
CA LEU A 144 3.64 -1.59 7.00
C LEU A 144 3.53 -1.09 5.56
N VAL A 145 2.64 -1.71 4.76
CA VAL A 145 2.39 -1.28 3.38
C VAL A 145 1.91 0.16 3.32
N ALA A 146 0.91 0.53 4.13
CA ALA A 146 0.40 1.90 4.15
C ALA A 146 1.49 2.93 4.51
N ALA A 147 2.18 2.72 5.63
CA ALA A 147 3.16 3.66 6.15
C ALA A 147 4.45 3.69 5.32
N GLY A 148 4.94 2.53 4.90
CA GLY A 148 6.17 2.37 4.12
C GLY A 148 6.03 2.94 2.72
N THR A 149 4.88 2.75 2.08
CA THR A 149 4.64 3.23 0.70
C THR A 149 4.67 4.76 0.64
N GLU A 150 3.95 5.44 1.54
CA GLU A 150 3.87 6.90 1.54
C GLU A 150 5.22 7.56 1.88
N THR A 151 5.91 7.05 2.90
CA THR A 151 7.20 7.58 3.33
C THR A 151 8.29 7.36 2.29
N THR A 152 8.39 6.15 1.72
CA THR A 152 9.42 5.82 0.72
C THR A 152 9.18 6.58 -0.59
N SER A 153 7.93 6.66 -1.07
CA SER A 153 7.63 7.40 -2.29
C SER A 153 7.87 8.90 -2.16
N THR A 154 7.58 9.48 -0.99
CA THR A 154 7.90 10.88 -0.66
C THR A 154 9.40 11.09 -0.63
N PHE A 155 10.15 10.20 0.03
CA PHE A 155 11.60 10.23 0.07
C PHE A 155 12.21 10.17 -1.33
N MET A 156 11.81 9.22 -2.17
CA MET A 156 12.30 9.10 -3.55
C MET A 156 11.99 10.34 -4.40
N SER A 157 10.79 10.91 -4.23
CA SER A 157 10.40 12.15 -4.91
C SER A 157 11.29 13.32 -4.48
N ALA A 158 11.53 13.48 -3.18
CA ALA A 158 12.39 14.53 -2.64
C ALA A 158 13.86 14.33 -3.05
N LEU A 159 14.36 13.10 -2.99
CA LEU A 159 15.70 12.74 -3.40
C LEU A 159 15.93 13.08 -4.88
N THR A 160 15.00 12.66 -5.75
CA THR A 160 15.08 12.95 -7.19
C THR A 160 15.06 14.46 -7.45
N TYR A 161 14.17 15.18 -6.75
CA TYR A 161 14.10 16.64 -6.86
C TYR A 161 15.41 17.33 -6.45
N HIS A 162 16.02 16.92 -5.33
CA HIS A 162 17.28 17.50 -4.86
C HIS A 162 18.47 17.14 -5.74
N LEU A 163 18.55 15.89 -6.23
CA LEU A 163 19.62 15.47 -7.14
C LEU A 163 19.58 16.24 -8.47
N LEU A 164 18.38 16.49 -9.01
CA LEU A 164 18.23 17.27 -10.26
C LEU A 164 18.61 18.76 -10.09
N GLN A 165 18.61 19.29 -8.87
CA GLN A 165 19.07 20.66 -8.58
C GLN A 165 20.57 20.76 -8.38
N GLN A 166 21.25 19.64 -8.12
CA GLN A 166 22.69 19.58 -7.82
C GLN A 166 23.38 18.64 -8.83
N PRO A 167 23.66 19.10 -10.05
CA PRO A 167 24.21 18.26 -11.11
C PRO A 167 25.58 17.67 -10.75
N ASP A 168 26.39 18.35 -9.96
CA ASP A 168 27.67 17.83 -9.47
C ASP A 168 27.48 16.61 -8.55
N CYS A 169 26.51 16.67 -7.64
CA CYS A 169 26.18 15.54 -6.76
C CYS A 169 25.59 14.37 -7.55
N LEU A 170 24.70 14.65 -8.52
CA LEU A 170 24.13 13.62 -9.38
C LEU A 170 25.22 12.91 -10.19
N LYS A 171 26.16 13.66 -10.77
CA LYS A 171 27.27 13.10 -11.54
C LYS A 171 28.16 12.21 -10.67
N HIS A 172 28.51 12.66 -9.46
CA HIS A 172 29.29 11.84 -8.55
C HIS A 172 28.59 10.51 -8.20
N LEU A 173 27.28 10.56 -7.93
CA LEU A 173 26.46 9.37 -7.67
C LEU A 173 26.38 8.41 -8.86
N GLN A 174 26.45 8.93 -10.09
CA GLN A 174 26.46 8.12 -11.32
C GLN A 174 27.85 7.52 -11.59
N ASP A 175 28.91 8.23 -11.21
CA ASP A 175 30.30 7.83 -11.42
C ASP A 175 30.80 6.81 -10.35
N ASP A 176 30.12 6.70 -9.19
CA ASP A 176 30.44 5.78 -8.08
C ASP A 176 30.12 4.29 -8.35
N HIS A 177 30.20 3.84 -9.62
CA HIS A 177 29.78 2.51 -10.06
C HIS A 177 30.90 1.59 -10.55
#